data_AF-A0A2E8PSA7-F1
#
_entry.id   AF-A0A2E8PSA7-F1
#
_cell.length_a   1.000
_cell.length_b   1.000
_cell.length_c   1.000
_cell.angle_alpha   90.00
_cell.angle_beta   90.00
_cell.angle_gamma   90.00
#
_symmetry.space_group_name_H-M   'P 1'
#
loop_
_entity.id
_entity.type
_entity.pdbx_description
1 polymer ?
#
loop_
_entity_poly.entity_id
_entity_poly.type
_entity_poly.pdbx_seq_one_letter_code
_entity_poly.pdbx_strand_id
1 'polypeptide(L)'
;MRSNPLHQSEERFMKILKLIPVAALLAVIACGPDPIQITCDQSVKDLKDTVAGKTSFVVACPSSCGERSVWGTDVYTTDSSICTAARHAGVIDTEGGKVEVEVLAGQDSYSGSERNGVSTGSWNSYPGSFKVK
;
A
#
# COMPACT_ATOMS: atom_id res chain seq x y z
N MET A 1 -8.04 56.33 -28.02
CA MET A 1 -8.36 54.90 -28.24
C MET A 1 -7.32 54.08 -27.51
N ARG A 2 -7.78 53.13 -26.70
CA ARG A 2 -7.04 52.48 -25.60
C ARG A 2 -5.84 51.69 -26.14
N SER A 3 -4.64 52.09 -25.74
CA SER A 3 -3.40 51.34 -25.99
C SER A 3 -3.53 49.96 -25.36
N ASN A 4 -3.32 48.93 -26.18
CA ASN A 4 -3.36 47.52 -25.79
C ASN A 4 -2.17 47.19 -24.85
N PRO A 5 -2.39 46.65 -23.64
CA PRO A 5 -1.33 46.41 -22.64
C PRO A 5 -0.41 45.21 -22.94
N LEU A 6 -0.39 44.70 -24.18
CA LEU A 6 0.39 43.52 -24.58
C LEU A 6 1.73 43.87 -25.29
N HIS A 7 2.11 45.15 -25.32
CA HIS A 7 3.32 45.64 -25.99
C HIS A 7 4.23 46.43 -25.04
N GLN A 8 4.50 45.86 -23.85
CA GLN A 8 5.66 46.20 -23.04
C GLN A 8 6.47 44.93 -22.81
N SER A 9 6.87 44.37 -23.96
CA SER A 9 7.92 43.40 -24.13
C SER A 9 9.21 43.88 -23.45
N GLU A 10 9.82 43.00 -22.67
CA GLU A 10 11.19 42.57 -23.00
C GLU A 10 12.38 43.51 -22.76
N GLU A 11 12.33 44.47 -21.83
CA GLU A 11 13.56 45.19 -21.37
C GLU A 11 13.73 45.33 -19.84
N ARG A 12 13.21 44.39 -19.04
CA ARG A 12 13.73 44.15 -17.66
C ARG A 12 14.04 42.69 -17.37
N PHE A 13 14.11 41.86 -18.40
CA PHE A 13 14.93 40.66 -18.39
C PHE A 13 16.39 41.10 -18.12
N MET A 14 17.13 40.42 -17.22
CA MET A 14 18.55 40.64 -16.86
C MET A 14 18.92 41.51 -15.64
N LYS A 15 18.01 41.78 -14.68
CA LYS A 15 18.40 42.20 -13.31
C LYS A 15 17.35 41.66 -12.32
N ILE A 16 17.36 40.42 -11.86
CA ILE A 16 18.35 39.80 -10.99
C ILE A 16 18.07 38.30 -11.09
N LEU A 17 19.04 37.59 -11.65
CA LEU A 17 19.24 36.16 -11.48
C LEU A 17 19.40 35.89 -9.97
N LYS A 18 18.29 35.82 -9.22
CA LYS A 18 18.30 35.23 -7.89
C LYS A 18 18.44 33.73 -8.10
N LEU A 19 19.69 33.28 -8.09
CA LEU A 19 20.15 31.97 -7.66
C LEU A 19 19.03 31.11 -7.05
N ILE A 20 18.27 30.43 -7.89
CA ILE A 20 17.60 29.21 -7.46
C ILE A 20 18.73 28.18 -7.54
N PRO A 21 19.23 27.64 -6.41
CA PRO A 21 20.26 26.62 -6.47
C PRO A 21 19.70 25.45 -7.28
N VAL A 22 20.42 25.08 -8.35
CA VAL A 22 20.15 23.93 -9.22
C VAL A 22 20.11 22.60 -8.44
N ALA A 23 20.40 22.64 -7.13
CA ALA A 23 20.29 21.54 -6.18
C ALA A 23 18.83 21.09 -5.87
N ALA A 24 17.80 21.85 -6.28
CA ALA A 24 16.40 21.43 -6.09
C ALA A 24 15.85 20.55 -7.22
N LEU A 25 16.71 20.03 -8.10
CA LEU A 25 16.35 19.02 -9.12
C LEU A 25 16.80 17.61 -8.71
N LEU A 26 16.85 17.31 -7.41
CA LEU A 26 17.16 15.98 -6.89
C LEU A 26 15.86 15.25 -6.50
N ALA A 27 15.44 14.38 -7.43
CA ALA A 27 14.70 13.14 -7.24
C ALA A 27 13.34 13.18 -6.52
N VAL A 28 12.26 13.11 -7.31
CA VAL A 28 11.15 12.21 -6.96
C VAL A 28 10.63 11.51 -8.22
N ILE A 29 11.45 10.67 -8.84
CA ILE A 29 10.91 9.59 -9.67
C ILE A 29 10.66 8.42 -8.72
N ALA A 30 9.60 8.50 -7.91
CA ALA A 30 9.05 7.30 -7.27
C ALA A 30 8.37 6.49 -8.39
N CYS A 31 9.13 5.66 -9.09
CA CYS A 31 8.65 4.91 -10.25
C CYS A 31 7.83 3.67 -9.85
N GLY A 32 6.90 3.81 -8.91
CA GLY A 32 6.02 2.74 -8.45
C GLY A 32 4.64 3.27 -8.07
N PRO A 33 3.57 2.47 -8.19
CA PRO A 33 2.24 2.87 -7.76
C PRO A 33 2.25 3.16 -6.25
N ASP A 34 1.63 4.27 -5.85
CA ASP A 34 1.49 4.61 -4.44
C ASP A 34 0.71 3.50 -3.70
N PRO A 35 1.17 3.10 -2.51
CA PRO A 35 0.51 2.04 -1.75
C PRO A 35 -0.86 2.52 -1.26
N ILE A 36 -1.85 1.63 -1.33
CA ILE A 36 -3.19 1.87 -0.81
C ILE A 36 -3.10 1.97 0.71
N GLN A 37 -3.44 3.13 1.27
CA GLN A 37 -3.48 3.31 2.73
C GLN A 37 -4.66 2.53 3.31
N ILE A 38 -4.41 1.68 4.31
CA ILE A 38 -5.45 0.87 4.94
C ILE A 38 -5.48 1.03 6.47
N THR A 39 -6.58 0.63 7.10
CA THR A 39 -6.70 0.46 8.54
C THR A 39 -6.39 -0.99 8.93
N CYS A 40 -6.08 -1.22 10.21
CA CYS A 40 -5.62 -2.51 10.72
C CYS A 40 -6.61 -3.68 10.49
N ASP A 41 -7.89 -3.37 10.34
CA ASP A 41 -8.97 -4.33 10.17
C ASP A 41 -9.28 -4.66 8.71
N GLN A 42 -8.77 -3.87 7.77
CA GLN A 42 -9.09 -4.07 6.36
C GLN A 42 -8.50 -5.37 5.81
N SER A 43 -9.37 -6.08 5.11
CA SER A 43 -9.09 -7.32 4.39
C SER A 43 -9.09 -7.10 2.88
N VAL A 44 -8.65 -8.10 2.11
CA VAL A 44 -8.76 -8.05 0.64
C VAL A 44 -10.22 -7.94 0.19
N LYS A 45 -11.13 -8.57 0.93
CA LYS A 45 -12.57 -8.53 0.69
C LYS A 45 -13.14 -7.11 0.80
N ASP A 46 -12.63 -6.31 1.75
CA ASP A 46 -13.06 -4.92 1.93
C ASP A 46 -12.55 -4.00 0.81
N LEU A 47 -11.41 -4.37 0.20
CA LEU A 47 -10.78 -3.62 -0.88
C LEU A 47 -11.25 -4.02 -2.28
N LYS A 48 -12.21 -4.95 -2.42
CA LYS A 48 -12.60 -5.59 -3.69
C LYS A 48 -12.83 -4.63 -4.86
N ASP A 49 -13.42 -3.46 -4.59
CA ASP A 49 -13.74 -2.47 -5.63
C ASP A 49 -12.49 -1.65 -5.99
N THR A 50 -11.65 -1.34 -5.00
CA THR A 50 -10.35 -0.64 -5.16
C THR A 50 -9.34 -1.47 -5.95
N VAL A 51 -9.39 -2.79 -5.81
CA VAL A 51 -8.45 -3.73 -6.43
C VAL A 51 -9.09 -4.59 -7.52
N ALA A 52 -10.26 -4.19 -8.02
CA ALA A 52 -10.99 -4.92 -9.05
C ALA A 52 -10.11 -5.18 -10.29
N GLY A 53 -10.04 -6.44 -10.71
CA GLY A 53 -9.23 -6.88 -11.85
C GLY A 53 -7.72 -6.96 -11.59
N LYS A 54 -7.24 -6.68 -10.37
CA LYS A 54 -5.83 -6.82 -10.00
C LYS A 54 -5.56 -8.18 -9.36
N THR A 55 -4.42 -8.78 -9.72
CA THR A 55 -3.89 -10.00 -9.08
C THR A 55 -2.80 -9.70 -8.05
N SER A 56 -2.20 -8.50 -8.10
CA SER A 56 -1.29 -7.97 -7.09
C SER A 56 -1.54 -6.48 -6.87
N PHE A 57 -1.36 -6.03 -5.62
CA PHE A 57 -1.39 -4.63 -5.24
C PHE A 57 -0.57 -4.40 -3.97
N VAL A 58 -0.14 -3.15 -3.75
CA VAL A 58 0.61 -2.78 -2.54
C VAL A 58 -0.31 -2.00 -1.60
N VAL A 59 -0.31 -2.36 -0.33
CA VAL A 59 -0.96 -1.60 0.75
C VAL A 59 0.08 -1.03 1.70
N ALA A 60 -0.31 -0.03 2.48
CA ALA A 60 0.46 0.47 3.61
C ALA A 60 -0.33 0.26 4.90
N CYS A 61 0.24 -0.54 5.79
CA CYS A 61 -0.26 -0.78 7.13
C CYS A 61 0.21 0.33 8.08
N PRO A 62 -0.67 0.88 8.92
CA PRO A 62 -0.30 1.87 9.90
C PRO A 62 0.50 1.22 11.04
N SER A 63 1.28 2.02 11.76
CA SER A 63 1.95 1.60 12.98
C SER A 63 0.95 1.28 14.08
N SER A 64 1.37 0.47 15.05
CA SER A 64 0.61 0.13 16.25
C SER A 64 -0.73 -0.56 15.99
N CYS A 65 -0.80 -1.42 14.97
CA CYS A 65 -1.96 -2.27 14.76
C CYS A 65 -2.07 -3.36 15.83
N GLY A 66 -3.19 -3.33 16.56
CA GLY A 66 -3.62 -4.47 17.37
C GLY A 66 -3.90 -5.69 16.50
N GLU A 67 -3.82 -6.88 17.09
CA GLU A 67 -4.08 -8.13 16.39
C GLU A 67 -5.56 -8.27 16.02
N ARG A 68 -5.79 -8.74 14.79
CA ARG A 68 -7.11 -9.03 14.24
C ARG A 68 -7.15 -10.47 13.75
N SER A 69 -8.36 -10.96 13.55
CA SER A 69 -8.65 -12.25 12.96
C SER A 69 -7.89 -12.50 11.65
N VAL A 70 -7.13 -13.59 11.58
CA VAL A 70 -6.39 -14.05 10.39
C VAL A 70 -6.38 -15.57 10.32
N TRP A 71 -6.88 -16.14 9.22
CA TRP A 71 -6.98 -17.59 9.02
C TRP A 71 -5.97 -18.07 7.99
N GLY A 72 -5.23 -19.12 8.32
CA GLY A 72 -4.21 -19.72 7.48
C GLY A 72 -2.77 -19.30 7.80
N THR A 73 -1.84 -19.82 7.00
CA THR A 73 -0.39 -19.68 7.15
C THR A 73 0.23 -19.66 5.78
N ASP A 74 1.02 -18.63 5.47
CA ASP A 74 1.61 -18.34 4.14
C ASP A 74 0.57 -18.05 3.04
N VAL A 75 -0.61 -18.67 3.11
CA VAL A 75 -1.81 -18.37 2.35
C VAL A 75 -2.95 -18.12 3.34
N TYR A 76 -3.61 -16.96 3.20
CA TYR A 76 -4.64 -16.47 4.11
C TYR A 76 -5.98 -16.30 3.39
N THR A 77 -7.11 -16.45 4.09
CA THR A 77 -8.44 -16.19 3.52
C THR A 77 -8.64 -14.71 3.22
N THR A 78 -9.35 -14.34 2.15
CA THR A 78 -9.50 -12.92 1.75
C THR A 78 -10.26 -12.02 2.73
N ASP A 79 -10.91 -12.57 3.76
CA ASP A 79 -11.50 -11.82 4.89
C ASP A 79 -10.57 -11.65 6.09
N SER A 80 -9.32 -12.14 6.01
CA SER A 80 -8.30 -11.92 7.04
C SER A 80 -7.74 -10.50 6.98
N SER A 81 -7.37 -9.94 8.14
CA SER A 81 -6.65 -8.66 8.21
C SER A 81 -5.32 -8.75 7.47
N ILE A 82 -5.09 -7.85 6.50
CA ILE A 82 -3.86 -7.83 5.72
C ILE A 82 -2.65 -7.53 6.63
N CYS A 83 -2.78 -6.56 7.52
CA CYS A 83 -1.68 -6.14 8.40
C CYS A 83 -1.31 -7.21 9.44
N THR A 84 -2.30 -7.89 10.00
CA THR A 84 -2.01 -8.98 10.95
C THR A 84 -1.41 -10.19 10.23
N ALA A 85 -1.87 -10.50 9.01
CA ALA A 85 -1.27 -11.55 8.18
C ALA A 85 0.17 -11.21 7.78
N ALA A 86 0.46 -9.94 7.47
CA ALA A 86 1.81 -9.46 7.17
C ALA A 86 2.76 -9.55 8.37
N ARG A 87 2.28 -9.20 9.57
CA ARG A 87 3.02 -9.43 10.82
C ARG A 87 3.27 -10.92 11.07
N HIS A 88 2.24 -11.75 10.93
CA HIS A 88 2.37 -13.21 11.07
C HIS A 88 3.39 -13.79 10.09
N ALA A 89 3.40 -13.33 8.83
CA ALA A 89 4.37 -13.74 7.82
C ALA A 89 5.79 -13.17 8.05
N GLY A 90 5.95 -12.17 8.93
CA GLY A 90 7.22 -11.49 9.17
C GLY A 90 7.61 -10.48 8.09
N VAL A 91 6.65 -10.04 7.28
CA VAL A 91 6.85 -9.02 6.23
C VAL A 91 7.00 -7.61 6.85
N ILE A 92 6.24 -7.35 7.91
CA ILE A 92 6.29 -6.11 8.70
C ILE A 92 6.29 -6.45 10.19
N ASP A 93 6.67 -5.48 11.03
CA ASP A 93 6.56 -5.56 12.48
C ASP A 93 5.41 -4.67 13.00
N THR A 94 5.46 -4.29 14.28
CA THR A 94 4.44 -3.41 14.90
C THR A 94 4.47 -1.98 14.41
N GLU A 95 5.54 -1.53 13.73
CA GLU A 95 5.63 -0.19 13.14
C GLU A 95 4.89 -0.09 11.80
N GLY A 96 4.36 -1.21 11.29
CA GLY A 96 3.62 -1.24 10.05
C GLY A 96 4.53 -1.17 8.82
N GLY A 97 4.04 -0.60 7.73
CA GLY A 97 4.82 -0.42 6.50
C GLY A 97 4.11 -0.95 5.25
N LYS A 98 4.87 -0.98 4.15
CA LYS A 98 4.34 -1.43 2.85
C LYS A 98 4.31 -2.95 2.79
N VAL A 99 3.23 -3.49 2.24
CA VAL A 99 3.02 -4.92 2.05
C VAL A 99 2.55 -5.15 0.62
N GLU A 100 3.23 -6.02 -0.12
CA GLU A 100 2.70 -6.49 -1.40
C GLU A 100 1.75 -7.66 -1.15
N VAL A 101 0.54 -7.57 -1.73
CA VAL A 101 -0.51 -8.57 -1.61
C VAL A 101 -0.71 -9.23 -2.97
N GLU A 102 -0.63 -10.56 -3.02
CA GLU A 102 -0.95 -11.37 -4.21
C GLU A 102 -2.26 -12.13 -3.97
N VAL A 103 -3.26 -11.90 -4.81
CA VAL A 103 -4.58 -12.55 -4.74
C VAL A 103 -4.51 -13.92 -5.44
N LEU A 104 -5.06 -14.93 -4.77
CA LEU A 104 -5.01 -16.32 -5.18
C LEU A 104 -6.42 -16.92 -5.17
N ALA A 105 -6.57 -18.07 -5.84
CA ALA A 105 -7.78 -18.87 -5.73
C ALA A 105 -7.99 -19.35 -4.28
N GLY A 106 -9.25 -19.63 -3.93
CA GLY A 106 -9.61 -20.29 -2.68
C GLY A 106 -8.97 -21.68 -2.49
N GLN A 107 -8.90 -22.13 -1.25
CA GLN A 107 -8.45 -23.48 -0.89
C GLN A 107 -9.55 -24.20 -0.09
N ASP A 108 -9.49 -25.53 -0.06
CA ASP A 108 -10.42 -26.36 0.71
C ASP A 108 -10.10 -26.41 2.20
N SER A 109 -8.89 -26.03 2.58
CA SER A 109 -8.43 -25.97 3.96
C SER A 109 -7.27 -24.99 4.13
N TYR A 110 -7.21 -24.34 5.28
CA TYR A 110 -6.14 -23.45 5.71
C TYR A 110 -5.67 -23.88 7.09
N SER A 111 -4.36 -24.13 7.25
CA SER A 111 -3.78 -24.44 8.55
C SER A 111 -3.37 -23.16 9.26
N GLY A 112 -3.89 -22.95 10.47
CA GLY A 112 -3.41 -21.90 11.37
C GLY A 112 -2.06 -22.27 11.98
N SER A 113 -1.28 -21.27 12.38
CA SER A 113 -0.03 -21.46 13.12
C SER A 113 0.27 -20.25 14.00
N GLU A 114 1.40 -20.30 14.71
CA GLU A 114 1.92 -19.17 15.44
C GLU A 114 3.31 -18.82 14.90
N ARG A 115 3.47 -17.58 14.43
CA ARG A 115 4.72 -17.05 13.87
C ARG A 115 4.84 -15.57 14.21
N ASN A 116 6.05 -15.12 14.47
CA ASN A 116 6.35 -13.70 14.73
C ASN A 116 5.48 -13.07 15.83
N GLY A 117 5.11 -13.86 16.85
CA GLY A 117 4.28 -13.41 17.97
C GLY A 117 2.80 -13.20 17.63
N VAL A 118 2.33 -13.67 16.47
CA VAL A 118 0.93 -13.63 16.05
C VAL A 118 0.42 -15.06 15.91
N SER A 119 -0.78 -15.35 16.41
CA SER A 119 -1.44 -16.65 16.22
C SER A 119 -2.57 -16.53 15.19
N THR A 120 -2.66 -17.49 14.26
CA THR A 120 -3.71 -17.57 13.24
C THR A 120 -4.61 -18.78 13.45
N GLY A 121 -5.86 -18.66 12.99
CA GLY A 121 -6.84 -19.75 13.03
C GLY A 121 -6.71 -20.70 11.85
N SER A 122 -7.10 -21.97 12.05
CA SER A 122 -7.36 -22.87 10.92
C SER A 122 -8.76 -22.62 10.36
N TRP A 123 -8.94 -22.86 9.07
CA TRP A 123 -10.23 -22.75 8.40
C TRP A 123 -10.42 -23.88 7.38
N ASN A 124 -11.67 -24.19 7.06
CA ASN A 124 -12.00 -25.16 6.00
C ASN A 124 -12.03 -24.42 4.64
N SER A 125 -12.97 -24.77 3.76
CA SER A 125 -13.05 -24.17 2.44
C SER A 125 -13.38 -22.67 2.50
N TYR A 126 -12.67 -21.88 1.70
CA TYR A 126 -12.95 -20.45 1.51
C TYR A 126 -12.75 -20.06 0.04
N PRO A 127 -13.60 -19.19 -0.55
CA PRO A 127 -13.60 -18.94 -2.00
C PRO A 127 -12.42 -18.14 -2.54
N GLY A 128 -11.63 -17.47 -1.71
CA GLY A 128 -10.52 -16.64 -2.14
C GLY A 128 -9.39 -16.61 -1.13
N SER A 129 -8.16 -16.52 -1.62
CA SER A 129 -6.98 -16.44 -0.76
C SER A 129 -6.08 -15.27 -1.14
N PHE A 130 -5.12 -14.97 -0.27
CA PHE A 130 -4.00 -14.09 -0.60
C PHE A 130 -2.73 -14.54 0.10
N LYS A 131 -1.59 -14.05 -0.37
CA LYS A 131 -0.31 -14.09 0.35
C LYS A 131 0.34 -12.72 0.33
N VAL A 132 1.29 -12.52 1.23
CA VAL A 132 1.98 -11.24 1.47
C VAL A 132 3.48 -11.38 1.22
N LYS A 133 4.11 -10.33 0.72
CA LYS A 133 5.55 -10.23 0.44
C LYS A 133 6.09 -8.86 0.79
#